data_AF-A0A530QRM2-F1
#
_entry.id   AF-A0A530QRM2-F1
#
_cell.length_a   1.000
_cell.length_b   1.000
_cell.length_c   1.000
_cell.angle_alpha   90.00
_cell.angle_beta   90.00
_cell.angle_gamma   90.00
#
_symmetry.space_group_name_H-M   'P 1'
#
loop_
_entity.id
_entity.type
_entity.pdbx_description
1 polymer ?
#
loop_
_entity_poly.entity_id
_entity_poly.type
_entity_poly.pdbx_seq_one_letter_code
_entity_poly.pdbx_strand_id
1 'polypeptide(L)' 'FTGAPGKLVDLADTIKGFKGLCNGDYDHLPEAAFYMVGGIEEAVEKAQRLAAEAA' A
#
# COMPACT_ATOMS: atom_id res chain seq x y z
N PHE A 1 -12.37 -16.68 0.32
CA PHE A 1 -12.19 -16.50 -1.12
C PHE A 1 -10.75 -16.11 -1.48
N THR A 2 -10.06 -15.30 -0.66
CA THR A 2 -8.62 -14.95 -0.87
C THR A 2 -7.70 -15.39 0.27
N GLY A 3 -8.23 -15.75 1.45
CA GLY A 3 -7.45 -16.18 2.62
C GLY A 3 -6.75 -15.04 3.37
N ALA A 4 -6.71 -13.83 2.81
CA ALA A 4 -6.16 -12.64 3.46
C ALA A 4 -7.16 -12.05 4.48
N PRO A 5 -6.67 -11.57 5.64
CA PRO A 5 -7.52 -10.86 6.60
C PRO A 5 -8.01 -9.54 6.00
N GLY A 6 -9.32 -9.30 6.11
CA GLY A 6 -9.89 -8.00 5.75
C GLY A 6 -9.46 -6.93 6.74
N LYS A 7 -9.34 -5.68 6.26
CA LYS A 7 -8.99 -4.53 7.08
C LYS A 7 -9.99 -3.40 6.87
N LEU A 8 -10.42 -2.80 7.97
CA LEU A 8 -11.18 -1.57 7.95
C LEU A 8 -10.18 -0.42 7.90
N VAL A 9 -10.34 0.46 6.91
CA VAL A 9 -9.51 1.66 6.76
C VAL A 9 -10.41 2.86 7.00
N ASP A 10 -9.95 3.79 7.83
CA ASP A 10 -10.70 4.99 8.12
C ASP A 10 -10.75 5.91 6.89
N LEU A 11 -11.82 6.70 6.81
CA LEU A 11 -12.02 7.63 5.69
C LEU A 11 -10.86 8.64 5.56
N ALA A 12 -10.38 9.14 6.70
CA ALA A 12 -9.28 10.11 6.73
C ALA A 12 -7.98 9.52 6.15
N ASP A 13 -7.66 8.27 6.49
CA ASP A 13 -6.48 7.57 6.00
C ASP A 13 -6.59 7.21 4.53
N THR A 14 -7.79 6.82 4.09
CA THR A 14 -8.09 6.60 2.68
C THR A 14 -7.81 7.86 1.86
N ILE A 15 -8.37 9.00 2.28
CA ILE A 15 -8.17 10.29 1.59
C ILE A 15 -6.69 10.68 1.59
N LYS A 16 -5.99 10.54 2.71
CA LYS A 16 -4.56 10.85 2.82
C LYS A 16 -3.71 9.99 1.87
N GLY A 17 -3.97 8.67 1.84
CA GLY A 17 -3.25 7.73 0.98
C GLY A 17 -3.44 8.05 -0.50
N PHE A 18 -4.68 8.22 -0.94
CA PHE A 18 -4.98 8.59 -2.34
C PHE A 18 -4.46 9.96 -2.73
N LYS A 19 -4.46 10.94 -1.81
CA LYS A 19 -3.88 12.26 -2.08
C LYS A 19 -2.37 12.17 -2.34
N GLY A 20 -1.64 11.38 -1.54
CA GLY A 20 -0.21 11.18 -1.77
C GLY A 20 0.08 10.41 -3.06
N LEU A 21 -0.76 9.43 -3.42
CA LEU A 21 -0.71 8.76 -4.73
C LEU A 21 -0.86 9.75 -5.88
N CYS A 22 -1.86 10.64 -5.83
CA CYS A 22 -2.06 11.66 -6.86
C CYS A 22 -0.94 12.70 -6.92
N ASN A 23 -0.25 12.96 -5.81
CA ASN A 23 0.88 13.87 -5.75
C ASN A 23 2.20 13.25 -6.26
N GLY A 24 2.23 11.93 -6.48
CA GLY A 24 3.44 11.19 -6.87
C GLY A 24 4.36 10.83 -5.69
N ASP A 25 3.90 11.00 -4.43
CA ASP A 25 4.72 10.75 -3.24
C ASP A 25 5.18 9.29 -3.13
N TYR A 26 4.45 8.37 -3.77
CA TYR A 26 4.67 6.91 -3.73
C TYR A 26 5.07 6.30 -5.08
N ASP A 27 5.43 7.11 -6.09
CA ASP A 27 5.79 6.64 -7.44
C ASP A 27 7.04 5.73 -7.47
N HIS A 28 7.84 5.78 -6.40
CA HIS A 28 9.00 4.93 -6.21
C HIS A 28 8.65 3.51 -5.73
N LEU A 29 7.41 3.25 -5.33
CA LEU A 29 6.96 1.94 -4.87
C LEU A 29 6.51 1.06 -6.07
N PRO A 30 6.82 -0.24 -6.07
CA PRO A 30 6.37 -1.15 -7.12
C PRO A 30 4.86 -1.34 -7.07
N GLU A 31 4.21 -1.47 -8.24
CA GLU A 31 2.76 -1.62 -8.37
C GLU A 31 2.20 -2.79 -7.53
N ALA A 32 2.93 -3.89 -7.43
CA ALA A 32 2.57 -5.06 -6.64
C ALA A 32 2.40 -4.78 -5.13
N ALA A 33 2.99 -3.69 -4.63
CA ALA A 33 2.87 -3.27 -3.24
C ALA A 33 1.47 -2.74 -2.89
N PHE A 34 0.74 -2.20 -3.87
CA PHE A 34 -0.61 -1.67 -3.66
C PHE A 34 -1.71 -2.74 -3.76
N TYR A 35 -1.36 -3.98 -4.10
CA TYR A 35 -2.34 -5.05 -4.26
C TYR A 35 -2.75 -5.64 -2.90
N MET A 36 -4.06 -5.67 -2.62
CA MET A 36 -4.65 -6.33 -1.45
C MET A 36 -4.08 -5.86 -0.10
N VAL A 37 -3.87 -4.55 0.04
CA VAL A 37 -3.46 -3.88 1.27
C VAL A 37 -4.60 -3.01 1.82
N GLY A 38 -4.56 -2.69 3.12
CA GLY A 38 -5.50 -1.76 3.73
C GLY A 38 -5.13 -0.30 3.47
N GLY A 39 -4.29 0.25 4.35
CA GLY A 39 -3.79 1.63 4.26
C GLY A 39 -2.55 1.77 3.38
N ILE A 40 -2.11 3.02 3.20
CA ILE A 40 -0.91 3.34 2.43
C ILE A 40 0.37 2.88 3.14
N GLU A 41 0.35 2.86 4.47
CA GLU A 41 1.45 2.38 5.30
C GLU A 41 1.76 0.89 5.01
N GLU A 42 0.73 0.08 4.78
CA GLU A 42 0.89 -1.32 4.41
C GLU A 42 1.44 -1.50 3.00
N ALA A 43 1.09 -0.60 2.07
CA ALA A 43 1.71 -0.60 0.75
C ALA A 43 3.21 -0.33 0.86
N VAL A 44 3.62 0.61 1.72
CA VAL A 44 5.04 0.89 1.98
C VAL A 44 5.75 -0.32 2.60
N GLU A 45 5.17 -0.95 3.63
CA GLU A 45 5.74 -2.17 4.23
C GLU A 45 5.85 -3.32 3.22
N LYS A 46 4.83 -3.52 2.40
CA LYS A 46 4.83 -4.56 1.38
C LYS A 46 5.88 -4.27 0.30
N ALA A 47 6.07 -3.02 -0.10
CA ALA A 47 7.13 -2.62 -1.01
C ALA A 47 8.52 -2.93 -0.43
N GLN A 48 8.75 -2.66 0.85
CA GLN A 48 10.02 -3.00 1.52
C GLN A 48 10.28 -4.51 1.51
N ARG A 49 9.24 -5.32 1.77
CA ARG A 49 9.35 -6.78 1.69
C ARG A 49 9.69 -7.27 0.28
N LEU A 50 9.00 -6.74 -0.73
CA LEU A 50 9.26 -7.08 -2.13
C LEU A 50 10.68 -6.69 -2.56
N ALA A 51 11.16 -5.53 -2.09
CA ALA A 51 12.54 -5.09 -2.33
C ALA A 51 13.57 -6.02 -1.67
N ALA A 52 13.28 -6.52 -0.45
CA ALA A 52 14.14 -7.47 0.24
C ALA A 52 14.12 -8.88 -0.39
N GLU A 53 12.98 -9.31 -0.94
CA GLU A 53 12.85 -10.60 -1.65
C GLU A 53 13.49 -10.59 -3.05
N ALA A 54 13.67 -9.41 -3.64
CA ALA A 54 14.33 -9.23 -4.93
C ALA A 54 15.86 -9.06 -4.86
N ALA A 55 16.43 -8.95 -3.64
CA ALA A 55 17.86 -8.81 -3.37
C ALA A 55 18.51 -10.16 -3.05
#